data_AF-A0A920PHF4-F1
#
_entry.id   AF-A0A920PHF4-F1
#
_cell.length_a   1.000
_cell.length_b   1.000
_cell.length_c   1.000
_cell.angle_alpha   90.00
_cell.angle_beta   90.00
_cell.angle_gamma   90.00
#
_symmetry.space_group_name_H-M   'P 1'
#
loop_
_entity.id
_entity.type
_entity.pdbx_description
1 polymer ?
#
loop_
_entity_poly.entity_id
_entity_poly.type
_entity_poly.pdbx_seq_one_letter_code
_entity_poly.pdbx_strand_id
1 'polypeptide(L)'
;MIAPRSDDRCTDANIYGVPLAQDAEALNGAEVAIIGAPYVAGAPGKYAGVDKSEWVLAPQRVRQQSARYPTGYIQELDVDIFEQMRVVDMGDADISPEVNLNPTAENILKGTKFGRETGQPGSGCWCRTRSHRSKLTLQQLSQLPSRLRSAVPESRHD
;
A
#
# COMPACT_ATOMS: atom_id res chain seq x y z
N MET A 1 -26.78 -32.94 3.45
CA MET A 1 -25.44 -32.83 4.09
C MET A 1 -24.69 -31.73 3.37
N ILE A 2 -24.53 -30.59 4.02
CA ILE A 2 -23.73 -29.47 3.51
C ILE A 2 -22.29 -29.81 3.85
N ALA A 3 -21.40 -29.84 2.86
CA ALA A 3 -19.98 -30.07 3.09
C ALA A 3 -19.43 -29.00 4.06
N PRO A 4 -18.55 -29.36 5.02
CA PRO A 4 -17.92 -28.38 5.89
C PRO A 4 -17.12 -27.40 5.03
N ARG A 5 -17.37 -26.09 5.18
CA ARG A 5 -16.51 -25.05 4.61
C ARG A 5 -15.14 -25.19 5.27
N SER A 6 -14.12 -25.50 4.49
CA SER A 6 -12.72 -25.66 4.91
C SER A 6 -12.06 -24.34 5.34
N ASP A 7 -12.84 -23.39 5.84
CA ASP A 7 -12.46 -21.99 5.86
C ASP A 7 -12.48 -21.41 7.26
N ASP A 8 -11.49 -21.76 8.07
CA ASP A 8 -10.96 -20.85 9.09
C ASP A 8 -10.15 -19.69 8.44
N ARG A 9 -10.59 -19.20 7.26
CA ARG A 9 -9.90 -18.25 6.35
C ARG A 9 -9.77 -16.81 6.87
N CYS A 10 -10.00 -16.55 8.16
CA CYS A 10 -9.93 -15.18 8.67
C CYS A 10 -8.48 -14.63 8.71
N THR A 11 -7.46 -15.46 8.48
CA THR A 11 -6.05 -15.05 8.36
C THR A 11 -5.61 -14.66 6.94
N ASP A 12 -6.40 -15.00 5.91
CA ASP A 12 -5.91 -14.99 4.51
C ASP A 12 -6.71 -14.04 3.61
N ALA A 13 -7.52 -13.15 4.19
CA ALA A 13 -8.26 -12.16 3.41
C ALA A 13 -7.29 -11.14 2.82
N ASN A 14 -7.37 -10.91 1.51
CA ASN A 14 -6.69 -9.81 0.84
C ASN A 14 -7.53 -8.52 0.92
N ILE A 15 -6.88 -7.36 0.83
CA ILE A 15 -7.56 -6.06 0.78
C ILE A 15 -8.55 -6.02 -0.39
N TYR A 16 -9.82 -5.70 -0.13
CA TYR A 16 -10.91 -5.71 -1.12
C TYR A 16 -11.06 -7.02 -1.93
N GLY A 17 -10.41 -8.13 -1.51
CA GLY A 17 -10.35 -9.36 -2.31
C GLY A 17 -9.47 -9.27 -3.58
N VAL A 18 -8.62 -8.25 -3.72
CA VAL A 18 -7.71 -8.12 -4.88
C VAL A 18 -6.60 -9.18 -4.86
N PRO A 19 -5.90 -9.42 -5.98
CA PRO A 19 -4.81 -10.40 -6.02
C PRO A 19 -3.67 -10.08 -5.05
N LEU A 20 -3.12 -11.12 -4.43
CA LEU A 20 -1.90 -11.04 -3.62
C LEU A 20 -0.67 -11.04 -4.54
N ALA A 21 0.25 -10.10 -4.34
CA ALA A 21 1.50 -9.96 -5.07
C ALA A 21 2.70 -9.99 -4.12
N GLN A 22 3.43 -11.11 -4.12
CA GLN A 22 4.57 -11.34 -3.21
C GLN A 22 5.94 -11.27 -3.90
N ASP A 23 5.97 -11.07 -5.22
CA ASP A 23 7.18 -11.00 -6.02
C ASP A 23 7.12 -9.89 -7.08
N ALA A 24 8.27 -9.61 -7.71
CA ALA A 24 8.41 -8.55 -8.69
C ALA A 24 7.58 -8.78 -9.96
N GLU A 25 7.29 -10.04 -10.31
CA GLU A 25 6.49 -10.39 -11.47
C GLU A 25 5.01 -10.07 -11.21
N ALA A 26 4.49 -10.46 -10.05
CA ALA A 26 3.12 -10.18 -9.62
C ALA A 26 2.86 -8.67 -9.45
N LEU A 27 3.89 -7.90 -9.05
CA LEU A 27 3.84 -6.43 -8.98
C LEU A 27 3.92 -5.75 -10.35
N ASN A 28 4.41 -6.43 -11.39
CA ASN A 28 4.58 -5.81 -12.69
C ASN A 28 3.24 -5.34 -13.26
N GLY A 29 3.18 -4.08 -13.70
CA GLY A 29 1.96 -3.45 -14.19
C GLY A 29 0.91 -3.14 -13.12
N ALA A 30 1.18 -3.39 -11.83
CA ALA A 30 0.35 -2.83 -10.76
C ALA A 30 0.51 -1.30 -10.72
N GLU A 31 -0.60 -0.59 -10.68
CA GLU A 31 -0.62 0.87 -10.51
C GLU A 31 -0.70 1.25 -9.04
N VAL A 32 -1.36 0.40 -8.25
CA VAL A 32 -1.48 0.55 -6.80
C VAL A 32 -1.12 -0.75 -6.12
N ALA A 33 -0.21 -0.67 -5.15
CA ALA A 33 0.13 -1.77 -4.27
C ALA A 33 -0.16 -1.35 -2.82
N ILE A 34 -0.94 -2.15 -2.11
CA ILE A 34 -1.34 -1.90 -0.74
C ILE A 34 -0.52 -2.82 0.17
N ILE A 35 0.11 -2.24 1.19
CA ILE A 35 0.92 -2.99 2.15
C ILE A 35 0.43 -2.69 3.57
N GLY A 36 0.22 -3.75 4.35
CA GLY A 36 -0.10 -3.64 5.77
C GLY A 36 1.17 -3.35 6.57
N ALA A 37 1.09 -2.43 7.54
CA ALA A 37 2.21 -2.14 8.43
C ALA A 37 1.79 -2.47 9.88
N PRO A 38 2.01 -3.71 10.35
CA PRO A 38 1.61 -4.15 11.69
C PRO A 38 2.55 -3.58 12.79
N TYR A 39 2.55 -2.26 12.93
CA TYR A 39 3.45 -1.51 13.81
C TYR A 39 2.71 -0.45 14.63
N VAL A 40 3.09 -0.32 15.91
CA VAL A 40 2.49 0.64 16.84
C VAL A 40 3.58 1.31 17.68
N ALA A 41 3.88 2.57 17.35
CA ALA A 41 4.86 3.36 18.07
C ALA A 41 4.42 3.69 19.52
N GLY A 42 5.38 3.99 20.40
CA GLY A 42 5.12 4.47 21.78
C GLY A 42 5.47 3.49 22.89
N ALA A 43 5.23 3.88 24.14
CA ALA A 43 5.58 3.10 25.33
C ALA A 43 4.87 1.73 25.40
N PRO A 44 5.39 0.78 26.19
CA PRO A 44 4.71 -0.50 26.45
C PRO A 44 3.31 -0.32 27.04
N GLY A 45 2.44 -1.30 26.79
CA GLY A 45 1.07 -1.32 27.31
C GLY A 45 0.03 -0.90 26.27
N LYS A 46 -0.81 0.08 26.62
CA LYS A 46 -1.98 0.45 25.82
C LYS A 46 -1.71 1.67 24.95
N TYR A 47 -2.25 1.64 23.73
CA TYR A 47 -2.39 2.79 22.85
C TYR A 47 -3.89 3.10 22.68
N ALA A 48 -4.29 4.35 22.91
CA ALA A 48 -5.70 4.77 22.87
C ALA A 48 -6.66 3.86 23.67
N GLY A 49 -6.22 3.39 24.85
CA GLY A 49 -7.01 2.52 25.74
C GLY A 49 -7.06 1.03 25.34
N VAL A 50 -6.46 0.65 24.21
CA VAL A 50 -6.44 -0.72 23.68
C VAL A 50 -5.02 -1.28 23.74
N ASP A 51 -4.89 -2.58 23.99
CA ASP A 51 -3.57 -3.22 24.03
C ASP A 51 -2.86 -3.11 22.68
N LYS A 52 -1.54 -2.89 22.69
CA LYS A 52 -0.77 -2.79 21.44
C LYS A 52 -0.82 -4.05 20.59
N SER A 53 -0.90 -5.23 21.20
CA SER A 53 -1.07 -6.50 20.48
C SER A 53 -2.33 -6.49 19.60
N GLU A 54 -3.39 -5.82 20.04
CA GLU A 54 -4.61 -5.66 19.26
C GLU A 54 -4.42 -4.68 18.11
N TRP A 55 -3.65 -3.60 18.29
CA TRP A 55 -3.39 -2.63 17.22
C TRP A 55 -2.52 -3.21 16.10
N VAL A 56 -1.59 -4.12 16.42
CA VAL A 56 -0.76 -4.84 15.44
C VAL A 56 -1.63 -5.67 14.47
N LEU A 57 -2.81 -6.11 14.89
CA LEU A 57 -3.78 -6.84 14.06
C LEU A 57 -4.63 -5.94 13.14
N ALA A 58 -4.41 -4.62 13.14
CA ALA A 58 -5.21 -3.70 12.35
C ALA A 58 -5.18 -4.01 10.83
N PRO A 59 -4.03 -4.30 10.18
CA PRO A 59 -4.01 -4.63 8.75
C PRO A 59 -4.91 -5.83 8.42
N GLN A 60 -4.83 -6.90 9.22
CA GLN A 60 -5.68 -8.08 9.05
C GLN A 60 -7.18 -7.73 9.13
N ARG A 61 -7.57 -6.91 10.11
CA ARG A 61 -8.98 -6.50 10.26
C ARG A 61 -9.45 -5.64 9.10
N VAL A 62 -8.62 -4.72 8.62
CA VAL A 62 -8.95 -3.90 7.45
C VAL A 62 -9.18 -4.80 6.23
N ARG A 63 -8.34 -5.81 6.01
CA ARG A 63 -8.56 -6.80 4.94
C ARG A 63 -9.87 -7.57 5.12
N GLN A 64 -10.13 -8.11 6.31
CA GLN A 64 -11.39 -8.82 6.60
C GLN A 64 -12.64 -7.96 6.36
N GLN A 65 -12.62 -6.68 6.73
CA GLN A 65 -13.76 -5.78 6.52
C GLN A 65 -13.90 -5.36 5.06
N SER A 66 -12.78 -5.05 4.39
CA SER A 66 -12.76 -4.59 3.00
C SER A 66 -13.16 -5.67 2.01
N ALA A 67 -12.89 -6.96 2.30
CA ALA A 67 -13.27 -8.09 1.44
C ALA A 67 -14.79 -8.20 1.17
N ARG A 68 -15.62 -7.47 1.93
CA ARG A 68 -17.07 -7.35 1.69
C ARG A 68 -17.41 -6.44 0.51
N TYR A 69 -16.46 -5.65 0.04
CA TYR A 69 -16.60 -4.69 -1.06
C TYR A 69 -15.64 -5.08 -2.18
N PRO A 70 -15.98 -6.12 -2.97
CA PRO A 70 -15.12 -6.63 -4.03
C PRO A 70 -15.02 -5.69 -5.25
N THR A 71 -15.94 -4.72 -5.35
CA THR A 71 -15.94 -3.68 -6.39
C THR A 71 -15.46 -2.35 -5.80
N GLY A 72 -14.90 -1.52 -6.67
CA GLY A 72 -14.50 -0.16 -6.36
C GLY A 72 -15.57 0.86 -6.76
N TYR A 73 -16.84 0.44 -6.83
CA TYR A 73 -17.91 1.28 -7.35
C TYR A 73 -18.25 2.43 -6.39
N ILE A 74 -18.09 3.66 -6.87
CA ILE A 74 -18.44 4.88 -6.16
C ILE A 74 -19.67 5.49 -6.83
N GLN A 75 -20.81 5.45 -6.14
CA GLN A 75 -22.12 5.83 -6.70
C GLN A 75 -22.16 7.28 -7.17
N GLU A 76 -21.55 8.20 -6.42
CA GLU A 76 -21.53 9.63 -6.72
C GLU A 76 -20.76 9.95 -8.00
N LEU A 77 -19.86 9.07 -8.42
CA LEU A 77 -19.00 9.24 -9.59
C LEU A 77 -19.37 8.30 -10.74
N ASP A 78 -20.30 7.37 -10.52
CA ASP A 78 -20.69 6.31 -11.46
C ASP A 78 -19.48 5.61 -12.10
N VAL A 79 -18.50 5.24 -11.27
CA VAL A 79 -17.26 4.61 -11.71
C VAL A 79 -16.87 3.46 -10.80
N ASP A 80 -16.42 2.35 -11.38
CA ASP A 80 -15.71 1.30 -10.65
C ASP A 80 -14.20 1.48 -10.81
N ILE A 81 -13.53 1.92 -9.74
CA ILE A 81 -12.09 2.19 -9.78
C ILE A 81 -11.24 0.94 -10.01
N PHE A 82 -11.76 -0.26 -9.71
CA PHE A 82 -11.04 -1.52 -9.91
C PHE A 82 -11.16 -2.03 -11.35
N GLU A 83 -12.11 -1.54 -12.13
CA GLU A 83 -12.13 -1.75 -13.60
C GLU A 83 -11.12 -0.86 -14.32
N GLN A 84 -10.76 0.28 -13.73
CA GLN A 84 -9.91 1.30 -14.35
C GLN A 84 -8.44 1.19 -13.95
N MET A 85 -8.11 0.49 -12.85
CA MET A 85 -6.75 0.41 -12.32
C MET A 85 -6.39 -0.99 -11.82
N ARG A 86 -5.13 -1.40 -12.02
CA ARG A 86 -4.61 -2.65 -11.45
C ARG A 86 -4.13 -2.44 -10.01
N VAL A 87 -4.94 -2.90 -9.06
CA VAL A 87 -4.65 -2.87 -7.62
C VAL A 87 -4.25 -4.26 -7.10
N VAL A 88 -3.22 -4.33 -6.25
CA VAL A 88 -2.75 -5.58 -5.62
C VAL A 88 -2.51 -5.41 -4.11
N ASP A 89 -2.64 -6.49 -3.35
CA ASP A 89 -2.23 -6.59 -1.95
C ASP A 89 -0.81 -7.16 -1.89
N MET A 90 0.09 -6.54 -1.12
CA MET A 90 1.44 -7.06 -0.88
C MET A 90 1.55 -7.87 0.42
N GLY A 91 0.46 -8.02 1.16
CA GLY A 91 0.51 -8.57 2.51
C GLY A 91 1.14 -7.56 3.47
N ASP A 92 1.78 -8.07 4.51
CA ASP A 92 2.36 -7.22 5.56
C ASP A 92 3.83 -6.95 5.33
N ALA A 93 4.22 -5.75 5.76
CA ALA A 93 5.59 -5.32 5.90
C ALA A 93 6.36 -6.26 6.83
N ASP A 94 7.59 -6.60 6.45
CA ASP A 94 8.52 -7.30 7.32
C ASP A 94 9.04 -6.35 8.41
N ILE A 95 8.29 -6.31 9.52
CA ILE A 95 8.57 -5.49 10.69
C ILE A 95 8.85 -6.44 11.86
N SER A 96 10.08 -6.38 12.39
CA SER A 96 10.48 -7.21 13.52
C SER A 96 9.51 -7.04 14.72
N PRO A 97 8.97 -8.12 15.30
CA PRO A 97 8.11 -8.03 16.49
C PRO A 97 8.78 -7.28 17.66
N GLU A 98 10.11 -7.32 17.73
CA GLU A 98 10.90 -6.59 18.73
C GLU A 98 10.58 -5.09 18.75
N VAL A 99 10.30 -4.47 17.59
CA VAL A 99 10.03 -3.03 17.55
C VAL A 99 8.72 -2.63 18.21
N ASN A 100 7.79 -3.58 18.34
CA ASN A 100 6.53 -3.41 19.06
C ASN A 100 6.67 -3.77 20.55
N LEU A 101 7.51 -4.76 20.88
CA LEU A 101 7.70 -5.26 22.25
C LEU A 101 8.67 -4.39 23.07
N ASN A 102 9.71 -3.86 22.42
CA ASN A 102 10.75 -3.06 23.05
C ASN A 102 10.96 -1.74 22.28
N PRO A 103 10.12 -0.71 22.54
CA PRO A 103 10.07 0.52 21.77
C PRO A 103 11.19 1.51 22.18
N THR A 104 12.44 1.10 22.04
CA THR A 104 13.59 2.00 22.13
C THR A 104 13.57 2.99 20.96
N ALA A 105 14.25 4.13 21.09
CA ALA A 105 14.35 5.10 19.99
C ALA A 105 14.92 4.46 18.71
N GLU A 106 15.92 3.58 18.84
CA GLU A 106 16.49 2.84 17.72
C GLU A 106 15.47 1.90 17.06
N ASN A 107 14.71 1.15 17.85
CA ASN A 107 13.71 0.22 17.35
C ASN A 107 12.51 0.92 16.69
N ILE A 108 12.10 2.06 17.24
CA ILE A 108 11.08 2.92 16.62
C ILE A 108 11.55 3.40 15.24
N LEU A 109 12.81 3.84 15.14
CA LEU A 109 13.39 4.25 13.86
C LEU A 109 13.48 3.08 12.87
N LYS A 110 13.85 1.87 13.30
CA LYS A 110 13.86 0.66 12.46
C LYS A 110 12.46 0.35 11.90
N GLY A 111 11.43 0.35 12.74
CA GLY A 111 10.05 0.12 12.30
C GLY A 111 9.52 1.21 11.34
N THR A 112 9.90 2.46 11.56
CA THR A 112 9.48 3.60 10.72
C THR A 112 10.21 3.63 9.38
N LYS A 113 11.46 3.15 9.32
CA LYS A 113 12.27 3.10 8.09
C LYS A 113 11.74 2.15 7.04
N PHE A 114 10.92 1.16 7.42
CA PHE A 114 10.23 0.30 6.45
C PHE A 114 9.49 1.12 5.38
N GLY A 115 8.85 2.24 5.75
CA GLY A 115 8.17 3.12 4.80
C GLY A 115 9.09 4.00 3.92
N ARG A 116 10.39 4.06 4.20
CA ARG A 116 11.38 4.91 3.47
C ARG A 116 12.36 4.14 2.60
N GLU A 117 12.68 2.89 2.95
CA GLU A 117 13.81 2.14 2.37
C GLU A 117 13.40 1.01 1.40
N THR A 118 12.14 0.93 0.94
CA THR A 118 11.67 -0.01 -0.11
C THR A 118 12.30 0.18 -1.50
N GLY A 119 13.49 0.80 -1.56
CA GLY A 119 14.30 1.02 -2.75
C GLY A 119 15.68 0.36 -2.72
N GLN A 120 16.05 -0.44 -1.70
CA GLN A 120 17.33 -1.17 -1.70
C GLN A 120 17.20 -2.60 -2.27
N PRO A 121 18.07 -2.99 -3.23
CA PRO A 121 18.06 -4.33 -3.80
C PRO A 121 18.61 -5.33 -2.78
N GLY A 122 17.73 -6.12 -2.16
CA GLY A 122 18.15 -7.22 -1.27
C GLY A 122 17.17 -7.59 -0.16
N SER A 123 16.28 -6.67 0.26
CA SER A 123 15.10 -6.99 1.08
C SER A 123 13.89 -7.11 0.16
N GLY A 124 13.09 -8.18 0.32
CA GLY A 124 12.05 -8.59 -0.62
C GLY A 124 10.86 -7.64 -0.84
N CYS A 125 10.95 -6.35 -0.47
CA CYS A 125 9.88 -5.38 -0.63
C CYS A 125 10.18 -4.41 -1.78
N TRP A 126 9.70 -4.76 -2.98
CA TRP A 126 9.89 -4.02 -4.22
C TRP A 126 8.83 -2.93 -4.44
N CYS A 127 8.80 -1.92 -3.58
CA CYS A 127 7.96 -0.74 -3.83
C CYS A 127 8.81 0.40 -4.42
N ARG A 128 9.10 0.30 -5.72
CA ARG A 128 9.58 1.41 -6.53
C ARG A 128 8.57 1.68 -7.64
N THR A 129 7.46 2.34 -7.33
CA THR A 129 6.72 3.06 -8.36
C THR A 129 7.65 4.16 -8.87
N ARG A 130 8.23 3.97 -10.06
CA ARG A 130 8.68 5.13 -10.83
C ARG A 130 7.41 5.95 -11.05
N SER A 131 7.23 7.02 -10.26
CA SER A 131 6.47 8.17 -10.71
C SER A 131 7.04 8.54 -12.08
N HIS A 132 6.35 8.14 -13.15
CA HIS A 132 6.60 8.64 -14.49
C HIS A 132 6.19 10.12 -14.51
N ARG A 133 6.97 10.98 -13.84
CA ARG A 133 7.19 12.32 -14.37
C ARG A 133 8.18 12.14 -15.51
N SER A 134 7.64 11.82 -16.68
CA SER A 134 8.36 12.01 -17.93
C SER A 134 8.77 13.48 -17.94
N LYS A 135 10.02 13.79 -17.58
CA LYS A 135 10.62 15.07 -17.94
C LYS A 135 10.77 14.99 -19.46
N LEU A 136 9.73 15.42 -20.19
CA LEU A 136 9.84 15.65 -21.61
C LEU A 136 10.99 16.64 -21.80
N THR A 137 11.99 16.26 -22.58
CA THR A 137 13.04 17.20 -22.97
C THR A 137 12.42 18.31 -23.82
N LEU A 138 13.05 19.50 -23.88
CA LEU A 138 12.58 20.60 -24.73
C LEU A 138 12.36 20.18 -26.20
N GLN A 139 13.07 19.13 -26.64
CA GLN A 139 12.96 18.54 -27.96
C GLN A 139 11.69 17.69 -28.16
N GLN A 140 11.12 17.13 -27.08
CA GLN A 140 9.86 16.36 -27.12
C GLN A 140 8.62 17.27 -26.96
N LEU A 141 8.76 18.41 -26.27
CA LEU A 141 7.69 19.42 -26.14
C LEU A 141 7.32 20.07 -27.48
N SER A 142 8.27 20.18 -28.42
CA SER A 142 8.02 20.77 -29.74
C SER A 142 7.16 19.89 -30.66
N GLN A 143 6.99 18.61 -30.34
CA GLN A 143 6.23 17.63 -31.13
C GLN A 143 4.80 17.42 -30.63
N LEU A 144 4.41 18.05 -29.50
CA LEU A 144 3.05 17.93 -28.98
C LEU A 144 2.06 18.83 -29.74
N PRO A 145 0.80 18.36 -29.93
CA PRO A 145 -0.28 19.16 -30.50
C PRO A 145 -0.48 20.47 -29.74
N SER A 146 -0.76 21.56 -30.44
CA SER A 146 -0.84 22.93 -29.88
C SER A 146 -1.79 23.08 -28.68
N ARG A 147 -2.83 22.24 -28.58
CA ARG A 147 -3.81 22.24 -27.48
C ARG A 147 -3.26 21.78 -26.12
N LEU A 148 -2.12 21.09 -26.07
CA LEU A 148 -1.51 20.59 -24.82
C LEU A 148 -0.41 21.51 -24.27
N ARG A 149 -0.07 22.61 -24.97
CA ARG A 149 0.99 23.54 -24.53
C ARG A 149 0.53 24.55 -23.48
N SER A 150 -0.78 24.82 -23.37
CA SER A 150 -1.33 25.88 -22.52
C SER A 150 -1.62 25.47 -21.06
N ALA A 151 -1.28 24.24 -20.66
CA ALA A 151 -1.64 23.68 -19.35
C ALA A 151 -0.46 23.62 -18.34
N VAL A 152 0.61 24.39 -18.55
CA VAL A 152 1.72 24.48 -17.59
C VAL A 152 1.62 25.81 -16.84
N PRO A 153 1.40 25.82 -15.51
CA PRO A 153 1.49 27.05 -14.73
C PRO A 153 2.95 27.49 -14.66
N GLU A 154 3.23 28.75 -15.03
CA GLU A 154 4.54 29.39 -14.84
C GLU A 154 4.91 29.38 -13.35
N SER A 155 5.97 28.64 -13.01
CA SER A 155 6.59 28.72 -11.69
C SER A 155 7.24 30.10 -11.54
N ARG A 156 6.67 30.93 -10.65
CA ARG A 156 7.32 32.14 -10.17
C ARG A 156 8.60 31.76 -9.43
N HIS A 157 9.72 32.31 -9.89
CA HIS A 157 10.94 32.40 -9.14
C HIS A 157 10.88 33.67 -8.29
N ASP A 158 10.99 33.51 -6.97
CA ASP A 158 11.67 34.41 -6.04
C ASP A 158 12.30 33.55 -4.94
#